data_AF-A0A396FJU1-F1
#
_entry.id   AF-A0A396FJU1-F1
#
_cell.length_a   1.000
_cell.length_b   1.000
_cell.length_c   1.000
_cell.angle_alpha   90.00
_cell.angle_beta   90.00
_cell.angle_gamma   90.00
#
_symmetry.space_group_name_H-M   'P 1'
#
loop_
_entity.id
_entity.type
_entity.pdbx_description
1 polymer ?
#
loop_
_entity_poly.entity_id
_entity_poly.type
_entity_poly.pdbx_seq_one_letter_code
_entity_poly.pdbx_strand_id
1 'polypeptide(L)'
;MKSWDIRQPLLEPKLSAMVYVENLDLGGSILIDGNGKTNKSPISVTGFISSATNSSTQMLLSPLRASWKPHYLNEAMKWVVRARFEPSVDDRIISLNTALEYCLNEERGETVLAEALHEMNYDRTDDLDFSQMLNDIVKSIDLPAIQGLNEKQRKILIRRIKSQAKASLLSSRLASRLTAMCKRLGDPITKQELQLLIDVNKARNGLLHGRRSVFLNTLDLDRAIVAASTLIVSKVEKFEESKL
;
A
#
# COMPACT_ATOMS: atom_id res chain seq x y z
N MET A 1 -15.18 7.62 -33.82
CA MET A 1 -14.94 7.35 -32.39
C MET A 1 -14.30 5.98 -32.27
N LYS A 2 -13.03 5.89 -31.87
CA LYS A 2 -12.39 4.59 -31.59
C LYS A 2 -12.78 4.16 -30.18
N SER A 3 -13.44 3.00 -30.07
CA SER A 3 -13.73 2.37 -28.78
C SER A 3 -12.42 1.99 -28.08
N TRP A 4 -12.28 2.37 -26.82
CA TRP A 4 -11.19 1.95 -25.95
C TRP A 4 -11.23 0.42 -25.78
N ASP A 5 -10.15 -0.27 -26.14
CA ASP A 5 -9.94 -1.68 -25.84
C ASP A 5 -8.79 -1.83 -24.84
N ILE A 6 -9.14 -2.28 -23.64
CA ILE A 6 -8.27 -2.49 -22.48
C ILE A 6 -7.18 -3.57 -22.74
N ARG A 7 -7.28 -4.29 -23.87
CA ARG A 7 -6.34 -5.34 -24.29
C ARG A 7 -5.31 -4.87 -25.31
N GLN A 8 -5.41 -3.65 -25.84
CA GLN A 8 -4.37 -3.13 -26.73
C GLN A 8 -3.17 -2.62 -25.92
N PRO A 9 -1.95 -3.12 -26.14
CA PRO A 9 -0.76 -2.50 -25.59
C PRO A 9 -0.60 -1.12 -26.25
N LEU A 10 -0.92 -0.07 -25.50
CA LEU A 10 -0.66 1.30 -25.90
C LEU A 10 0.86 1.55 -25.78
N LEU A 11 1.42 2.12 -26.84
CA LEU A 11 2.83 2.45 -27.09
C LEU A 11 3.70 2.51 -25.82
N GLU A 12 4.73 1.65 -25.79
CA GLU A 12 5.74 1.66 -24.75
C GLU A 12 6.32 3.08 -24.56
N PRO A 13 6.36 3.60 -23.32
CA PRO A 13 7.06 4.84 -23.06
C PRO A 13 8.54 4.64 -23.38
N LYS A 14 9.08 5.44 -24.31
CA LYS A 14 10.52 5.52 -24.56
C LYS A 14 11.19 6.17 -23.34
N LEU A 15 11.53 5.35 -22.35
CA LEU A 15 12.49 5.72 -21.32
C LEU A 15 13.88 5.67 -21.95
N SER A 16 14.50 6.83 -22.20
CA SER A 16 15.93 6.86 -22.48
C SER A 16 16.67 6.63 -21.17
N ALA A 17 17.09 5.39 -20.91
CA ALA A 17 17.97 5.10 -19.79
C ALA A 17 19.26 5.93 -19.93
N MET A 18 19.65 6.63 -18.86
CA MET A 18 21.00 7.19 -18.74
C MET A 18 21.84 6.21 -17.93
N VAL A 19 22.94 5.75 -18.52
CA VAL A 19 23.88 4.85 -17.84
C VAL A 19 25.16 5.63 -17.57
N TYR A 20 25.49 5.73 -16.28
CA TYR A 20 26.74 6.30 -15.80
C TYR A 20 27.70 5.16 -15.45
N VAL A 21 28.91 5.18 -16.03
CA VAL A 21 29.97 4.22 -15.71
C VAL A 21 31.21 5.01 -15.31
N GLU A 22 31.74 4.70 -14.14
CA GLU A 22 32.96 5.30 -13.59
C GLU A 22 34.01 4.21 -13.43
N ASN A 23 35.22 4.48 -13.93
CA ASN A 23 36.39 3.65 -13.72
C ASN A 23 37.14 4.18 -12.49
N LEU A 24 37.02 3.47 -11.38
CA LEU A 24 37.58 3.85 -10.09
C LEU A 24 39.12 3.78 -10.05
N ASP A 25 39.75 3.02 -10.93
CA ASP A 25 41.21 2.83 -10.95
C ASP A 25 41.93 3.88 -11.83
N LEU A 26 41.25 4.41 -12.84
CA LEU A 26 41.81 5.38 -13.80
C LEU A 26 41.15 6.77 -13.76
N GLY A 27 40.14 6.97 -12.89
CA GLY A 27 39.48 8.26 -12.65
C GLY A 27 38.64 8.79 -13.83
N GLY A 28 38.26 7.94 -14.77
CA GLY A 28 37.46 8.31 -15.94
C GLY A 28 35.98 7.97 -15.76
N SER A 29 35.08 8.80 -16.31
CA SER A 29 33.64 8.52 -16.32
C SER A 29 33.02 8.71 -17.70
N ILE A 30 31.99 7.92 -18.01
CA ILE A 30 31.21 8.01 -19.25
C ILE A 30 29.73 8.08 -18.89
N LEU A 31 29.03 9.02 -19.54
CA LEU A 31 27.58 9.12 -19.54
C LEU A 31 27.06 8.66 -20.91
N ILE A 32 26.17 7.67 -20.93
CA ILE A 32 25.55 7.16 -22.15
C ILE A 32 24.06 7.45 -22.08
N ASP A 33 23.57 8.28 -23.00
CA ASP A 33 22.13 8.48 -23.21
C ASP A 33 21.56 7.36 -24.11
N GLY A 34 20.25 7.10 -23.98
CA GLY A 34 19.54 6.12 -24.81
C GLY A 34 19.50 6.43 -26.31
N ASN A 35 20.16 7.50 -26.77
CA ASN A 35 20.28 7.90 -28.18
C ASN A 35 21.72 7.77 -28.71
N GLY A 36 22.65 7.22 -27.91
CA GLY A 36 23.98 6.82 -28.36
C GLY A 36 24.98 7.97 -28.58
N LYS A 37 24.76 9.17 -28.01
CA LYS A 37 25.79 10.23 -28.07
C LYS A 37 26.67 10.21 -26.83
N THR A 38 27.93 9.83 -27.02
CA THR A 38 28.98 9.85 -25.99
C THR A 38 29.89 11.06 -26.15
N ASN A 39 30.45 11.55 -25.04
CA ASN A 39 31.54 12.52 -25.07
C ASN A 39 32.81 11.86 -25.63
N LYS A 40 33.56 12.62 -26.44
CA LYS A 40 34.68 12.15 -27.28
C LYS A 40 35.82 11.50 -26.46
N SER A 41 35.90 10.18 -26.48
CA SER A 41 37.11 9.33 -26.62
C SER A 41 36.73 7.87 -26.31
N PRO A 42 36.56 6.99 -27.32
CA PRO A 42 36.01 5.66 -27.08
C PRO A 42 37.11 4.67 -26.68
N ILE A 43 36.95 4.03 -25.52
CA ILE A 43 37.44 2.65 -25.37
C ILE A 43 36.43 1.79 -26.13
N SER A 44 36.88 1.10 -27.18
CA SER A 44 36.02 0.22 -27.97
C SER A 44 35.62 -1.00 -27.15
N VAL A 45 34.39 -1.02 -26.66
CA VAL A 45 33.81 -2.25 -26.09
C VAL A 45 33.12 -2.99 -27.24
N THR A 46 33.79 -3.98 -27.83
CA THR A 46 33.17 -4.94 -28.76
C THR A 46 32.46 -6.02 -27.94
N GLY A 47 31.27 -5.68 -27.46
CA GLY A 47 30.36 -6.63 -26.81
C GLY A 47 28.94 -6.35 -27.27
N PHE A 48 28.25 -7.36 -27.79
CA PHE A 48 26.82 -7.26 -28.01
C PHE A 48 26.13 -7.18 -26.65
N ILE A 49 25.57 -6.01 -26.32
CA ILE A 49 24.57 -5.92 -25.26
C ILE A 49 23.32 -6.59 -25.82
N SER A 50 23.12 -7.87 -25.50
CA SER A 50 21.80 -8.48 -25.67
C SER A 50 20.84 -7.61 -24.85
N SER A 51 19.76 -7.14 -25.48
CA SER A 51 18.63 -6.52 -24.81
C SER A 51 17.95 -7.57 -23.90
N ALA A 52 18.62 -7.96 -22.83
CA ALA A 52 18.00 -8.56 -21.67
C ALA A 52 17.32 -7.40 -20.96
N THR A 53 16.17 -6.99 -21.49
CA THR A 53 15.17 -6.28 -20.70
C THR A 53 14.96 -7.13 -19.46
N ASN A 54 15.42 -6.63 -18.32
CA ASN A 54 15.37 -7.34 -17.05
C ASN A 54 14.00 -7.99 -16.88
N SER A 55 14.01 -9.31 -16.76
CA SER A 55 12.87 -10.22 -16.63
C SER A 55 11.90 -9.88 -15.49
N SER A 56 12.24 -8.90 -14.64
CA SER A 56 11.47 -8.45 -13.47
C SER A 56 10.09 -7.89 -13.83
N THR A 57 9.95 -7.15 -14.94
CA THR A 57 8.66 -6.57 -15.35
C THR A 57 7.71 -7.59 -15.98
N GLN A 58 8.24 -8.58 -16.71
CA GLN A 58 7.43 -9.69 -17.21
C GLN A 58 7.12 -10.73 -16.12
N MET A 59 7.99 -10.92 -15.13
CA MET A 59 7.69 -11.72 -13.93
C MET A 59 6.60 -11.07 -13.06
N LEU A 60 6.51 -9.74 -12.99
CA LEU A 60 5.43 -9.05 -12.27
C LEU A 60 4.05 -9.19 -12.94
N LEU A 61 4.01 -9.42 -14.27
CA LEU A 61 2.78 -9.45 -15.06
C LEU A 61 2.36 -10.86 -15.51
N SER A 62 3.26 -11.84 -15.50
CA SER A 62 2.98 -13.22 -15.94
C SER A 62 2.04 -14.00 -15.02
N PRO A 63 2.08 -13.87 -13.68
CA PRO A 63 1.13 -14.55 -12.79
C PRO A 63 -0.31 -14.02 -12.91
N LEU A 64 -0.53 -12.88 -13.58
CA LEU A 64 -1.85 -12.24 -13.70
C LEU A 64 -2.68 -12.76 -14.89
N ARG A 65 -2.09 -13.57 -15.78
CA ARG A 65 -2.74 -13.97 -17.03
C ARG A 65 -3.34 -15.38 -17.02
N ALA A 66 -3.07 -16.21 -16.00
CA ALA A 66 -3.39 -17.64 -16.08
C ALA A 66 -4.44 -18.19 -15.08
N SER A 67 -4.86 -17.46 -14.05
CA SER A 67 -5.90 -17.95 -13.12
C SER A 67 -6.67 -16.77 -12.52
N TRP A 68 -7.99 -16.84 -12.49
CA TRP A 68 -8.83 -15.78 -11.93
C TRP A 68 -8.73 -15.79 -10.39
N LYS A 69 -7.79 -15.00 -9.89
CA LYS A 69 -7.58 -14.66 -8.48
C LYS A 69 -8.83 -13.98 -7.89
N PRO A 70 -9.01 -13.94 -6.56
CA PRO A 70 -10.09 -13.17 -5.92
C PRO A 70 -10.20 -11.76 -6.51
N HIS A 71 -11.42 -11.31 -6.81
CA HIS A 71 -11.67 -10.03 -7.50
C HIS A 71 -10.90 -8.86 -6.87
N TYR A 72 -10.81 -8.82 -5.54
CA TYR A 72 -10.10 -7.78 -4.81
C TYR A 72 -8.58 -7.75 -5.05
N LEU A 73 -7.90 -8.89 -5.26
CA LEU A 73 -6.44 -8.88 -5.55
C LEU A 73 -6.14 -8.37 -6.96
N ASN A 74 -7.04 -8.63 -7.91
CA ASN A 74 -6.95 -8.06 -9.25
C ASN A 74 -7.17 -6.54 -9.21
N GLU A 75 -8.15 -6.07 -8.42
CA GLU A 75 -8.34 -4.64 -8.20
C GLU A 75 -7.13 -4.01 -7.50
N ALA A 76 -6.56 -4.66 -6.48
CA ALA A 76 -5.34 -4.19 -5.82
C ALA A 76 -4.22 -3.96 -6.84
N MET A 77 -3.97 -4.94 -7.72
CA MET A 77 -2.90 -4.83 -8.72
C MET A 77 -3.20 -3.75 -9.78
N LYS A 78 -4.46 -3.59 -10.22
CA LYS A 78 -4.84 -2.49 -11.12
C LYS A 78 -4.50 -1.13 -10.52
N TRP A 79 -4.77 -0.95 -9.23
CA TRP A 79 -4.47 0.29 -8.52
C TRP A 79 -2.96 0.50 -8.30
N VAL A 80 -2.17 -0.57 -8.10
CA VAL A 80 -0.70 -0.46 -8.09
C VAL A 80 -0.16 -0.01 -9.45
N VAL A 81 -0.66 -0.62 -10.53
CA VAL A 81 -0.29 -0.23 -11.90
C VAL A 81 -0.65 1.22 -12.16
N ARG A 82 -1.86 1.64 -11.76
CA ARG A 82 -2.28 3.05 -11.85
C ARG A 82 -1.33 3.97 -11.08
N ALA A 83 -1.00 3.66 -9.83
CA ALA A 83 -0.09 4.45 -9.01
C ALA A 83 1.31 4.63 -9.60
N ARG A 84 1.73 3.74 -10.51
CA ARG A 84 3.00 3.87 -11.24
C ARG A 84 2.95 4.91 -12.35
N PHE A 85 1.79 5.10 -12.96
CA PHE A 85 1.62 5.95 -14.13
C PHE A 85 0.96 7.29 -13.82
N GLU A 86 0.46 7.50 -12.60
CA GLU A 86 -0.06 8.81 -12.19
C GLU A 86 1.06 9.88 -12.18
N PRO A 87 0.84 11.06 -12.78
CA PRO A 87 1.87 12.09 -12.91
C PRO A 87 2.08 12.87 -11.60
N SER A 88 1.06 12.94 -10.74
CA SER A 88 1.09 13.67 -9.48
C SER A 88 1.46 12.76 -8.31
N VAL A 89 2.39 13.20 -7.47
CA VAL A 89 2.75 12.51 -6.21
C VAL A 89 1.51 12.23 -5.35
N ASP A 90 0.56 13.18 -5.29
CA ASP A 90 -0.64 13.03 -4.48
C ASP A 90 -1.58 11.94 -5.07
N ASP A 91 -1.74 11.89 -6.39
CA ASP A 91 -2.56 10.87 -7.06
C ASP A 91 -1.91 9.48 -6.99
N ARG A 92 -0.58 9.42 -7.02
CA ARG A 92 0.19 8.20 -6.76
C ARG A 92 -0.05 7.69 -5.34
N ILE A 93 -0.03 8.58 -4.34
CA ILE A 93 -0.34 8.25 -2.93
C ILE A 93 -1.76 7.71 -2.80
N ILE A 94 -2.76 8.38 -3.38
CA ILE A 94 -4.16 7.95 -3.33
C ILE A 94 -4.35 6.60 -4.01
N SER A 95 -3.78 6.42 -5.20
CA SER A 95 -3.88 5.17 -5.96
C SER A 95 -3.21 4.01 -5.23
N LEU A 96 -2.01 4.22 -4.68
CA LEU A 96 -1.30 3.19 -3.92
C LEU A 96 -2.03 2.86 -2.62
N ASN A 97 -2.58 3.85 -1.92
CA ASN A 97 -3.38 3.60 -0.73
C ASN A 97 -4.65 2.78 -1.04
N THR A 98 -5.29 3.06 -2.18
CA THR A 98 -6.44 2.30 -2.66
C THR A 98 -6.06 0.85 -2.97
N ALA A 99 -4.88 0.63 -3.59
CA ALA A 99 -4.36 -0.70 -3.81
C ALA A 99 -4.17 -1.48 -2.50
N LEU A 100 -3.63 -0.82 -1.47
CA LEU A 100 -3.43 -1.44 -0.15
C LEU A 100 -4.75 -1.82 0.51
N GLU A 101 -5.80 -0.99 0.43
CA GLU A 101 -7.11 -1.36 0.99
C GLU A 101 -7.70 -2.61 0.32
N TYR A 102 -7.60 -2.73 -1.01
CA TYR A 102 -7.98 -3.94 -1.72
C TYR A 102 -7.11 -5.15 -1.36
N CYS A 103 -5.79 -4.95 -1.24
CA CYS A 103 -4.86 -6.00 -0.84
C CYS A 103 -5.15 -6.51 0.57
N LEU A 104 -5.52 -5.62 1.49
CA LEU A 104 -5.85 -5.91 2.89
C LEU A 104 -7.29 -6.36 3.10
N ASN A 105 -8.06 -6.54 2.03
CA ASN A 105 -9.38 -7.13 2.16
C ASN A 105 -9.27 -8.51 2.84
N GLU A 106 -10.20 -8.78 3.77
CA GLU A 106 -10.23 -9.97 4.63
C GLU A 106 -9.09 -10.10 5.67
N GLU A 107 -8.10 -9.20 5.69
CA GLU A 107 -7.08 -9.20 6.72
C GLU A 107 -7.63 -8.65 8.04
N ARG A 108 -7.36 -9.40 9.12
CA ARG A 108 -7.63 -8.95 10.49
C ARG A 108 -6.35 -8.36 11.08
N GLY A 109 -6.42 -7.13 11.55
CA GLY A 109 -5.39 -6.51 12.39
C GLY A 109 -5.85 -6.45 13.84
N GLU A 110 -4.97 -5.97 14.70
CA GLU A 110 -5.35 -5.52 16.04
C GLU A 110 -6.40 -4.40 15.95
N THR A 111 -7.37 -4.43 16.85
CA THR A 111 -8.39 -3.38 16.93
C THR A 111 -7.83 -2.13 17.58
N VAL A 112 -8.44 -0.97 17.34
CA VAL A 112 -8.02 0.30 17.98
C VAL A 112 -8.00 0.18 19.50
N LEU A 113 -8.96 -0.51 20.10
CA LEU A 113 -8.97 -0.75 21.54
C LEU A 113 -7.81 -1.65 21.99
N ALA A 114 -7.54 -2.74 21.25
CA ALA A 114 -6.43 -3.65 21.57
C ALA A 114 -5.07 -2.95 21.47
N GLU A 115 -4.84 -2.16 20.41
CA GLU A 115 -3.62 -1.37 20.24
C GLU A 115 -3.43 -0.40 21.42
N ALA A 116 -4.48 0.34 21.79
CA ALA A 116 -4.42 1.29 22.90
C ALA A 116 -4.13 0.62 24.25
N LEU A 117 -4.68 -0.58 24.49
CA LEU A 117 -4.41 -1.35 25.71
C LEU A 117 -2.96 -1.84 25.75
N HIS A 118 -2.44 -2.33 24.62
CA HIS A 118 -1.05 -2.72 24.50
C HIS A 118 -0.10 -1.54 24.76
N GLU A 119 -0.38 -0.37 24.20
CA GLU A 119 0.39 0.86 24.46
C GLU A 119 0.40 1.25 25.95
N MET A 120 -0.62 0.84 26.73
CA MET A 120 -0.72 1.05 28.17
C MET A 120 -0.10 -0.09 29.00
N ASN A 121 0.57 -1.06 28.38
CA ASN A 121 1.05 -2.30 29.01
C ASN A 121 -0.05 -3.09 29.73
N TYR A 122 -1.28 -3.03 29.20
CA TYR A 122 -2.37 -3.82 29.72
C TYR A 122 -2.36 -5.20 29.04
N ASP A 123 -1.91 -6.22 29.78
CA ASP A 123 -1.92 -7.60 29.31
C ASP A 123 -3.35 -8.13 29.28
N ARG A 124 -3.83 -8.42 28.07
CA ARG A 124 -5.13 -9.03 27.84
C ARG A 124 -5.12 -10.47 28.34
N THR A 125 -5.94 -10.75 29.35
CA THR A 125 -6.10 -12.08 29.95
C THR A 125 -7.01 -13.00 29.13
N ASP A 126 -8.12 -12.50 28.58
CA ASP A 126 -9.00 -13.28 27.70
C ASP A 126 -9.90 -12.43 26.74
N ASP A 127 -10.70 -13.11 25.91
CA ASP A 127 -11.66 -12.51 24.97
C ASP A 127 -12.93 -11.95 25.63
N LEU A 128 -13.31 -12.49 26.78
CA LEU A 128 -14.52 -12.12 27.51
C LEU A 128 -14.32 -10.77 28.23
N ASP A 129 -13.17 -10.58 28.88
CA ASP A 129 -12.71 -9.33 29.49
C ASP A 129 -12.66 -8.21 28.46
N PHE A 130 -12.16 -8.48 27.26
CA PHE A 130 -12.12 -7.49 26.18
C PHE A 130 -13.52 -7.06 25.73
N SER A 131 -14.43 -8.03 25.57
CA SER A 131 -15.81 -7.77 25.18
C SER A 131 -16.57 -6.99 26.25
N GLN A 132 -16.32 -7.31 27.53
CA GLN A 132 -16.91 -6.63 28.67
C GLN A 132 -16.39 -5.19 28.78
N MET A 133 -15.08 -4.99 28.69
CA MET A 133 -14.45 -3.67 28.70
C MET A 133 -14.98 -2.77 27.58
N LEU A 134 -15.09 -3.30 26.36
CA LEU A 134 -15.70 -2.57 25.25
C LEU A 134 -17.14 -2.16 25.55
N ASN A 135 -17.95 -3.06 26.11
CA ASN A 135 -19.33 -2.74 26.46
C ASN A 135 -19.40 -1.68 27.57
N ASP A 136 -18.49 -1.70 28.54
CA ASP A 136 -18.47 -0.75 29.64
C ASP A 136 -18.01 0.65 29.18
N ILE A 137 -17.02 0.74 28.28
CA ILE A 137 -16.66 1.99 27.57
C ILE A 137 -17.86 2.54 26.79
N VAL A 138 -18.56 1.70 26.03
CA VAL A 138 -19.71 2.14 25.23
C VAL A 138 -20.89 2.55 26.13
N LYS A 139 -21.06 1.90 27.29
CA LYS A 139 -22.10 2.25 28.27
C LYS A 139 -21.82 3.61 28.91
N SER A 140 -20.56 3.93 29.22
CA SER A 140 -20.17 5.17 29.90
C SER A 140 -20.37 6.43 29.04
N ILE A 141 -20.52 6.29 27.72
CA ILE A 141 -20.91 7.40 26.84
C ILE A 141 -22.33 7.85 27.21
N ASP A 142 -22.46 9.02 27.83
CA ASP A 142 -23.74 9.70 28.01
C ASP A 142 -23.67 11.10 27.41
N LEU A 143 -24.81 11.57 26.90
CA LEU A 143 -24.92 12.93 26.37
C LEU A 143 -25.71 13.76 27.37
N PRO A 144 -25.25 14.96 27.77
CA PRO A 144 -26.05 15.85 28.60
C PRO A 144 -27.37 16.25 27.90
N ALA A 145 -28.27 16.94 28.62
CA ALA A 145 -29.43 17.55 28.00
C ALA A 145 -28.97 18.59 26.95
N ILE A 146 -29.47 18.47 25.73
CA ILE A 146 -29.14 19.40 24.63
C ILE A 146 -30.40 20.20 24.30
N GLN A 147 -30.28 21.52 24.37
CA GLN A 147 -31.38 22.43 24.05
C GLN A 147 -31.84 22.21 22.59
N GLY A 148 -33.15 22.08 22.37
CA GLY A 148 -33.73 21.82 21.05
C GLY A 148 -33.86 20.34 20.67
N LEU A 149 -33.39 19.40 21.48
CA LEU A 149 -33.62 17.96 21.31
C LEU A 149 -34.60 17.44 22.37
N ASN A 150 -35.67 16.79 21.94
CA ASN A 150 -36.54 16.06 22.87
C ASN A 150 -35.91 14.73 23.32
N GLU A 151 -36.46 14.11 24.37
CA GLU A 151 -35.88 12.90 24.97
C GLU A 151 -35.78 11.73 23.98
N LYS A 152 -36.77 11.59 23.08
CA LYS A 152 -36.77 10.53 22.05
C LYS A 152 -35.63 10.74 21.05
N GLN A 153 -35.44 11.97 20.57
CA GLN A 153 -34.35 12.31 19.66
C GLN A 153 -32.99 12.13 20.34
N ARG A 154 -32.86 12.54 21.60
CA ARG A 154 -31.65 12.33 22.41
C ARG A 154 -31.32 10.84 22.54
N LYS A 155 -32.29 9.97 22.85
CA LYS A 155 -32.09 8.51 22.93
C LYS A 155 -31.60 7.91 21.60
N ILE A 156 -32.16 8.36 20.47
CA ILE A 156 -31.72 7.92 19.13
C ILE A 156 -30.28 8.37 18.86
N LEU A 157 -29.94 9.61 19.17
CA LEU A 157 -28.60 10.15 19.00
C LEU A 157 -27.57 9.38 19.84
N ILE A 158 -27.86 9.17 21.13
CA ILE A 158 -27.00 8.38 22.04
C ILE A 158 -26.77 6.98 21.46
N ARG A 159 -27.83 6.30 21.00
CA ARG A 159 -27.69 4.96 20.40
C ARG A 159 -26.77 4.98 19.17
N ARG A 160 -26.90 5.98 18.29
CA ARG A 160 -26.04 6.11 17.10
C ARG A 160 -24.58 6.35 17.48
N ILE A 161 -24.31 7.27 18.41
CA ILE A 161 -22.96 7.55 18.89
C ILE A 161 -22.34 6.31 19.53
N LYS A 162 -23.08 5.60 20.39
CA LYS A 162 -22.62 4.34 21.00
C LYS A 162 -22.28 3.28 19.96
N SER A 163 -23.13 3.13 18.95
CA SER A 163 -22.90 2.19 17.85
C SER A 163 -21.66 2.55 17.04
N GLN A 164 -21.48 3.84 16.73
CA GLN A 164 -20.32 4.32 15.97
C GLN A 164 -19.03 4.18 16.78
N ALA A 165 -19.03 4.56 18.06
CA ALA A 165 -17.90 4.39 18.97
C ALA A 165 -17.50 2.91 19.07
N LYS A 166 -18.47 2.01 19.25
CA LYS A 166 -18.22 0.57 19.27
C LYS A 166 -17.56 0.08 17.97
N ALA A 167 -18.09 0.50 16.82
CA ALA A 167 -17.54 0.14 15.52
C ALA A 167 -16.11 0.69 15.32
N SER A 168 -15.85 1.92 15.73
CA SER A 168 -14.51 2.52 15.66
C SER A 168 -13.50 1.82 16.57
N LEU A 169 -13.88 1.46 17.80
CA LEU A 169 -13.01 0.73 18.74
C LEU A 169 -12.69 -0.68 18.27
N LEU A 170 -13.62 -1.33 17.55
CA LEU A 170 -13.43 -2.65 16.93
C LEU A 170 -12.75 -2.61 15.56
N SER A 171 -12.61 -1.43 14.95
CA SER A 171 -11.94 -1.30 13.66
C SER A 171 -10.44 -1.56 13.82
N SER A 172 -9.80 -2.08 12.76
CA SER A 172 -8.35 -2.26 12.73
C SER A 172 -7.70 -1.23 11.81
N ARG A 173 -6.57 -0.66 12.24
CA ARG A 173 -5.84 0.33 11.44
C ARG A 173 -5.14 -0.36 10.26
N LEU A 174 -4.96 0.37 9.15
CA LEU A 174 -4.26 -0.14 7.97
C LEU A 174 -2.86 -0.67 8.32
N ALA A 175 -2.11 0.05 9.17
CA ALA A 175 -0.79 -0.36 9.61
C ALA A 175 -0.77 -1.70 10.34
N SER A 176 -1.76 -1.94 11.20
CA SER A 176 -1.90 -3.19 11.94
C SER A 176 -2.32 -4.35 11.04
N ARG A 177 -3.27 -4.12 10.12
CA ARG A 177 -3.61 -5.09 9.07
C ARG A 177 -2.41 -5.43 8.17
N LEU A 178 -1.61 -4.45 7.76
CA LEU A 178 -0.38 -4.68 7.00
C LEU A 178 0.63 -5.51 7.77
N THR A 179 0.86 -5.18 9.04
CA THR A 179 1.83 -5.88 9.89
C THR A 179 1.42 -7.33 10.10
N ALA A 180 0.13 -7.58 10.39
CA ALA A 180 -0.41 -8.91 10.54
C ALA A 180 -0.30 -9.72 9.24
N MET A 181 -0.65 -9.11 8.10
CA MET A 181 -0.53 -9.74 6.78
C MET A 181 0.92 -10.07 6.43
N CYS A 182 1.88 -9.16 6.64
CA CYS A 182 3.30 -9.40 6.35
C CYS A 182 3.82 -10.62 7.14
N LYS A 183 3.54 -10.66 8.45
CA LYS A 183 3.90 -11.80 9.30
C LYS A 183 3.27 -13.10 8.80
N ARG A 184 1.99 -13.09 8.48
CA ARG A 184 1.25 -14.25 7.96
C ARG A 184 1.82 -14.78 6.64
N LEU A 185 2.34 -13.89 5.79
CA LEU A 185 2.95 -14.23 4.52
C LEU A 185 4.43 -14.65 4.63
N GLY A 186 5.02 -14.63 5.84
CA GLY A 186 6.42 -14.97 6.06
C GLY A 186 7.40 -13.83 5.77
N ASP A 187 6.97 -12.59 6.03
CA ASP A 187 7.77 -11.37 5.87
C ASP A 187 8.37 -11.20 4.46
N PRO A 188 7.54 -11.15 3.40
CA PRO A 188 8.00 -11.08 2.00
C PRO A 188 8.61 -9.72 1.61
N ILE A 189 8.54 -8.73 2.49
CA ILE A 189 9.12 -7.39 2.33
C ILE A 189 9.88 -7.00 3.58
N THR A 190 10.85 -6.10 3.45
CA THR A 190 11.66 -5.60 4.55
C THR A 190 10.86 -4.71 5.50
N LYS A 191 11.36 -4.53 6.73
CA LYS A 191 10.77 -3.58 7.70
C LYS A 191 10.72 -2.14 7.18
N GLN A 192 11.72 -1.73 6.39
CA GLN A 192 11.76 -0.39 5.78
C GLN A 192 10.65 -0.23 4.74
N GLU A 193 10.44 -1.24 3.90
CA GLU A 193 9.35 -1.26 2.92
C GLU A 193 7.98 -1.29 3.58
N LEU A 194 7.81 -2.07 4.66
CA LEU A 194 6.58 -2.05 5.45
C LEU A 194 6.32 -0.66 6.04
N GLN A 195 7.33 -0.01 6.61
CA GLN A 195 7.20 1.34 7.15
C GLN A 195 6.83 2.34 6.05
N LEU A 196 7.40 2.19 4.86
CA LEU A 196 7.10 3.02 3.71
C LEU A 196 5.63 2.90 3.26
N LEU A 197 5.06 1.68 3.26
CA LEU A 197 3.63 1.47 2.99
C LEU A 197 2.72 2.08 4.06
N ILE A 198 3.14 2.06 5.33
CA ILE A 198 2.44 2.73 6.43
C ILE A 198 2.48 4.25 6.23
N ASP A 199 3.62 4.78 5.81
CA ASP A 199 3.82 6.20 5.58
C ASP A 199 3.00 6.71 4.37
N VAL A 200 2.75 5.87 3.35
CA VAL A 200 1.77 6.15 2.29
C VAL A 200 0.37 6.38 2.86
N ASN A 201 -0.07 5.58 3.83
CA ASN A 201 -1.38 5.80 4.49
C ASN A 201 -1.40 7.09 5.32
N LYS A 202 -0.32 7.39 6.06
CA LYS A 202 -0.21 8.66 6.80
C LYS A 202 -0.24 9.85 5.86
N ALA A 203 0.49 9.79 4.74
CA ALA A 203 0.50 10.83 3.73
C ALA A 203 -0.90 11.04 3.12
N ARG A 204 -1.60 9.94 2.77
CA ARG A 204 -2.99 10.00 2.30
C ARG A 204 -3.93 10.64 3.32
N ASN A 205 -3.82 10.31 4.61
CA ASN A 205 -4.63 10.94 5.65
C ASN A 205 -4.31 12.43 5.78
N GLY A 206 -3.04 12.81 5.64
CA GLY A 206 -2.62 14.21 5.60
C GLY A 206 -3.20 14.98 4.42
N LEU A 207 -3.32 14.36 3.24
CA LEU A 207 -3.98 14.93 2.07
C LEU A 207 -5.47 15.18 2.31
N LEU A 208 -6.18 14.21 2.87
CA LEU A 208 -7.63 14.32 3.08
C LEU A 208 -8.04 15.29 4.19
N HIS A 209 -7.21 15.43 5.22
CA HIS A 209 -7.52 16.23 6.41
C HIS A 209 -6.75 17.55 6.48
N GLY A 210 -5.97 17.89 5.44
CA GLY A 210 -5.23 19.15 5.35
C GLY A 210 -4.06 19.28 6.34
N ARG A 211 -3.54 18.16 6.85
CA ARG A 211 -2.46 18.12 7.86
C ARG A 211 -1.37 17.14 7.44
N ARG A 212 -0.51 17.54 6.49
CA ARG A 212 0.59 16.69 6.02
C ARG A 212 1.63 16.50 7.14
N SER A 213 1.72 15.28 7.66
CA SER A 213 2.73 14.87 8.65
C SER A 213 3.88 14.04 8.06
N VAL A 214 3.74 13.61 6.81
CA VAL A 214 4.71 12.78 6.09
C VAL A 214 4.85 13.32 4.67
N PHE A 215 6.09 13.44 4.21
CA PHE A 215 6.43 13.80 2.83
C PHE A 215 7.08 12.60 2.15
N LEU A 216 6.54 12.21 1.00
CA LEU A 216 7.06 11.12 0.17
C LEU A 216 7.49 11.71 -1.18
N ASN A 217 8.70 11.40 -1.61
CA ASN A 217 9.18 11.78 -2.93
C ASN A 217 8.89 10.68 -3.98
N THR A 218 9.24 10.92 -5.24
CA THR A 218 9.04 9.97 -6.35
C THR A 218 9.71 8.61 -6.09
N LEU A 219 10.93 8.61 -5.56
CA LEU A 219 11.70 7.38 -5.29
C LEU A 219 11.09 6.58 -4.16
N ASP A 220 10.60 7.25 -3.12
CA ASP A 220 9.85 6.63 -2.02
C ASP A 220 8.60 5.94 -2.57
N LEU A 221 7.86 6.60 -3.46
CA LEU A 221 6.68 6.02 -4.08
C LEU A 221 7.00 4.86 -5.03
N ASP A 222 8.10 4.90 -5.76
CA ASP A 222 8.54 3.79 -6.61
C ASP A 222 8.86 2.54 -5.77
N ARG A 223 9.58 2.72 -4.66
CA ARG A 223 9.87 1.64 -3.70
C ARG A 223 8.59 1.11 -3.06
N ALA A 224 7.68 2.00 -2.68
CA ALA A 224 6.39 1.62 -2.10
C ALA A 224 5.52 0.81 -3.09
N ILE A 225 5.55 1.16 -4.38
CA ILE A 225 4.87 0.41 -5.44
C ILE A 225 5.45 -1.00 -5.57
N VAL A 226 6.78 -1.15 -5.56
CA VAL A 226 7.44 -2.46 -5.61
C VAL A 226 7.04 -3.30 -4.40
N ALA A 227 7.11 -2.73 -3.19
CA ALA A 227 6.72 -3.43 -1.97
C ALA A 227 5.24 -3.87 -1.99
N ALA A 228 4.34 -3.00 -2.44
CA ALA A 228 2.92 -3.34 -2.58
C ALA A 228 2.68 -4.44 -3.62
N SER A 229 3.37 -4.39 -4.76
CA SER A 229 3.33 -5.46 -5.77
C SER A 229 3.80 -6.79 -5.19
N THR A 230 4.92 -6.81 -4.48
CA THR A 230 5.46 -8.01 -3.83
C THR A 230 4.45 -8.60 -2.84
N LEU A 231 3.85 -7.78 -1.97
CA LEU A 231 2.82 -8.25 -1.03
C LEU A 231 1.61 -8.87 -1.73
N ILE A 232 1.12 -8.25 -2.80
CA ILE A 232 -0.02 -8.77 -3.55
C ILE A 232 0.35 -10.13 -4.19
N VAL A 233 1.54 -10.25 -4.77
CA VAL A 233 2.02 -11.51 -5.37
C VAL A 233 2.15 -12.60 -4.31
N SER A 234 2.81 -12.32 -3.18
CA SER A 234 2.93 -13.31 -2.09
C SER A 234 1.57 -13.72 -1.52
N LYS A 235 0.60 -12.80 -1.44
CA LYS A 235 -0.77 -13.13 -1.01
C LYS A 235 -1.49 -14.04 -2.01
N VAL A 236 -1.23 -13.87 -3.31
CA VAL A 236 -1.73 -14.79 -4.34
C VAL A 236 -1.13 -16.17 -4.18
N GLU A 237 0.19 -16.28 -4.08
CA GLU A 237 0.90 -17.56 -4.01
C GLU A 237 0.40 -18.39 -2.82
N LYS A 238 0.29 -17.76 -1.64
CA LYS A 238 -0.29 -18.40 -0.43
C LYS A 238 -1.74 -18.84 -0.60
N PHE A 239 -2.52 -18.11 -1.40
CA PHE A 239 -3.91 -18.51 -1.68
C PHE A 239 -3.96 -19.76 -2.56
N GLU A 240 -3.03 -19.92 -3.50
CA GLU A 240 -2.92 -21.13 -4.33
C GLU A 240 -2.44 -22.34 -3.52
N GLU A 241 -1.45 -22.16 -2.64
CA GLU A 241 -1.00 -23.21 -1.71
C GLU A 241 -2.13 -23.73 -0.81
N SER A 242 -3.04 -22.87 -0.36
CA SER A 242 -4.15 -23.26 0.53
C SER A 242 -5.28 -24.05 -0.14
N LYS A 243 -5.25 -24.20 -1.48
CA LYS A 243 -6.27 -24.92 -2.26
C LYS A 243 -5.81 -26.31 -2.72
N LEU A 244 -4.54 -26.64 -2.53
CA LEU A 244 -3.93 -27.95 -2.81
C LEU A 244 -3.97 -28.83 -1.55
#